data_AF-I0BVY6-F1
#
_entry.id   AF-I0BVY6-F1
#
_cell.length_a   1.000
_cell.length_b   1.000
_cell.length_c   1.000
_cell.angle_alpha   90.00
_cell.angle_beta   90.00
_cell.angle_gamma   90.00
#
_symmetry.space_group_name_H-M   'P 1'
#
loop_
_entity.id
_entity.type
_entity.pdbx_description
1 polymer ?
#
loop_
_entity_poly.entity_id
_entity_poly.type
_entity_poly.pdbx_seq_one_letter_code
_entity_poly.pdbx_strand_id
1 'polypeptide(L)'
;MSAALDLWKETHVARLSQYCAVRVSGRVSAVRGILLECKIPAAKVGDLCEVSKADGSMLLAEIVGFTQDCTLLSALGAPDGIQVGAPIRPLGIAHRIGVDDSLLGSVLDGFGRPLLGDCLGAFAGPDDRRDTLPVIADALPPTQRPRITRALPTGVRAIDSAILLGEGQRVGLFAGAGCGKTTLMAELARNMDCDVIVFGLIGERGRELREFLDHGLDETLRSRSVLVCATSDRSSMERARAAFTATAIAEAFRARGQKVLLLLDSLTRFARAQREIGIEHQRANNRLRQLLAAYKQVEMLLRLGEYQAGADPVTDCAVQLNDAINAFLRQDLREPVPLQETLDELLRLTSQLPE
;
A
#
# COMPACT_ATOMS: atom_id res chain seq x y z
N MET A 1 9.82 -34.30 26.62
CA MET A 1 8.79 -33.75 27.53
C MET A 1 9.22 -32.42 28.16
N SER A 2 10.45 -32.29 28.68
CA SER A 2 10.99 -31.02 29.23
C SER A 2 10.90 -29.84 28.25
N ALA A 3 11.49 -29.97 27.05
CA ALA A 3 11.58 -28.86 26.10
C ALA A 3 10.23 -28.25 25.66
N ALA A 4 9.19 -29.07 25.51
CA ALA A 4 7.85 -28.58 25.17
C ALA A 4 7.19 -27.84 26.34
N LEU A 5 7.46 -28.28 27.58
CA LEU A 5 6.96 -27.65 28.79
C LEU A 5 7.70 -26.33 29.07
N ASP A 6 9.00 -26.31 28.81
CA ASP A 6 9.86 -25.13 28.90
C ASP A 6 9.43 -24.07 27.88
N LEU A 7 9.22 -24.45 26.61
CA LEU A 7 8.68 -23.57 25.57
C LEU A 7 7.29 -23.04 25.95
N TRP A 8 6.40 -23.91 26.43
CA TRP A 8 5.06 -23.50 26.88
C TRP A 8 5.14 -22.47 28.02
N LYS A 9 6.02 -22.70 29.01
CA LYS A 9 6.22 -21.81 30.16
C LYS A 9 6.80 -20.47 29.72
N GLU A 10 7.86 -20.47 28.92
CA GLU A 10 8.48 -19.26 28.38
C GLU A 10 7.47 -18.41 27.60
N THR A 11 6.68 -19.05 26.73
CA THR A 11 5.63 -18.39 25.96
C THR A 11 4.58 -17.74 26.88
N HIS A 12 4.15 -18.43 27.94
CA HIS A 12 3.14 -17.91 28.86
C HIS A 12 3.68 -16.80 29.78
N VAL A 13 4.93 -16.91 30.23
CA VAL A 13 5.60 -15.87 31.03
C VAL A 13 5.80 -14.61 30.20
N ALA A 14 6.27 -14.73 28.95
CA ALA A 14 6.40 -13.61 28.02
C ALA A 14 5.04 -12.94 27.73
N ARG A 15 3.98 -13.73 27.57
CA ARG A 15 2.62 -13.20 27.38
C ARG A 15 2.14 -12.41 28.61
N LEU A 16 2.32 -12.97 29.81
CA LEU A 16 1.88 -12.32 31.05
C LEU A 16 2.71 -11.08 31.38
N SER A 17 4.00 -11.06 31.06
CA SER A 17 4.84 -9.87 31.25
C SER A 17 4.49 -8.73 30.31
N GLN A 18 3.88 -9.02 29.16
CA GLN A 18 3.37 -8.03 28.21
C GLN A 18 1.89 -7.67 28.42
N TYR A 19 1.21 -8.28 29.40
CA TYR A 19 -0.21 -8.04 29.65
C TYR A 19 -0.43 -6.64 30.23
N CYS A 20 -1.22 -5.82 29.53
CA CYS A 20 -1.65 -4.51 30.01
C CYS A 20 -3.10 -4.59 30.53
N ALA A 21 -3.31 -4.31 31.82
CA ALA A 21 -4.64 -4.27 32.42
C ALA A 21 -5.50 -3.07 31.96
N VAL A 22 -4.94 -2.16 31.16
CA VAL A 22 -5.61 -0.97 30.64
C VAL A 22 -5.68 -1.05 29.12
N ARG A 23 -6.86 -0.82 28.55
CA ARG A 23 -7.05 -0.75 27.11
C ARG A 23 -6.89 0.68 26.63
N VAL A 24 -5.86 0.93 25.82
CA VAL A 24 -5.70 2.23 25.15
C VAL A 24 -6.74 2.35 24.04
N SER A 25 -7.39 3.50 23.94
CA SER A 25 -8.29 3.84 22.85
C SER A 25 -8.14 5.32 22.50
N GLY A 26 -8.43 5.65 21.25
CA GLY A 26 -8.53 7.02 20.77
C GLY A 26 -9.91 7.31 20.22
N ARG A 27 -10.12 8.54 19.77
CA ARG A 27 -11.29 8.94 19.00
C ARG A 27 -10.88 9.83 17.84
N VAL A 28 -11.56 9.65 16.71
CA VAL A 28 -11.39 10.53 15.54
C VAL A 28 -11.76 11.96 15.93
N SER A 29 -10.84 12.90 15.76
CA SER A 29 -11.09 14.34 15.96
C SER A 29 -11.44 15.04 14.66
N ALA A 30 -10.85 14.63 13.54
CA ALA A 30 -11.15 15.16 12.21
C ALA A 30 -10.92 14.10 11.12
N VAL A 31 -11.61 14.28 9.99
CA VAL A 31 -11.48 13.45 8.78
C VAL A 31 -11.17 14.37 7.61
N ARG A 32 -10.02 14.20 6.97
CA ARG A 32 -9.58 14.96 5.78
C ARG A 32 -9.24 13.99 4.66
N GLY A 33 -10.26 13.57 3.91
CA GLY A 33 -10.11 12.52 2.90
C GLY A 33 -9.59 11.22 3.52
N ILE A 34 -8.39 10.78 3.11
CA ILE A 34 -7.76 9.57 3.64
C ILE A 34 -6.98 9.81 4.94
N LEU A 35 -6.76 11.06 5.34
CA LEU A 35 -6.04 11.40 6.57
C LEU A 35 -7.05 11.59 7.71
N LEU A 36 -6.85 10.88 8.81
CA LEU A 36 -7.64 10.99 10.03
C LEU A 36 -6.77 11.61 11.12
N GLU A 37 -7.34 12.53 11.87
CA GLU A 37 -6.70 13.10 13.05
C GLU A 37 -7.32 12.47 14.30
N CYS A 38 -6.50 12.21 15.32
CA CYS A 38 -6.98 11.75 16.61
C CYS A 38 -6.00 12.07 17.75
N LYS A 39 -6.35 11.66 18.97
CA LYS A 39 -5.42 11.60 20.10
C LYS A 39 -5.34 10.17 20.60
N ILE A 40 -4.16 9.56 20.52
CA ILE A 40 -3.86 8.24 21.06
C ILE A 40 -2.59 8.36 21.91
N PRO A 41 -2.62 7.98 23.19
CA PRO A 41 -1.42 8.01 24.01
C PRO A 41 -0.41 6.95 23.55
N ALA A 42 0.88 7.28 23.62
CA ALA A 42 1.99 6.40 23.26
C ALA A 42 1.91 5.82 21.82
N ALA A 43 1.31 6.55 20.89
CA ALA A 43 1.24 6.19 19.48
C ALA A 43 2.65 6.14 18.84
N LYS A 44 2.86 5.20 17.90
CA LYS A 44 4.12 5.03 17.15
C LYS A 44 3.84 5.05 15.65
N VAL A 45 4.74 5.67 14.88
CA VAL A 45 4.65 5.63 13.42
C VAL A 45 4.77 4.19 12.93
N GLY A 46 3.90 3.81 11.99
CA GLY A 46 3.80 2.47 11.43
C GLY A 46 2.79 1.57 12.14
N ASP A 47 2.35 1.91 13.37
CA ASP A 47 1.38 1.09 14.09
C ASP A 47 0.00 1.15 13.42
N LEU A 48 -0.62 -0.02 13.28
CA LEU A 48 -1.98 -0.16 12.81
C LEU A 48 -2.99 0.20 13.90
N CYS A 49 -4.11 0.74 13.45
CA CYS A 49 -5.28 1.06 14.23
C CYS A 49 -6.53 0.53 13.52
N GLU A 50 -7.52 0.11 14.30
CA GLU A 50 -8.87 -0.15 13.82
C GLU A 50 -9.76 1.05 14.16
N VAL A 51 -10.44 1.59 13.15
CA VAL A 51 -11.38 2.70 13.27
C VAL A 51 -12.79 2.16 13.00
N SER A 52 -13.70 2.37 13.95
CA SER A 52 -15.10 1.93 13.76
C SER A 52 -15.86 2.87 12.84
N LYS A 53 -16.60 2.30 11.89
CA LYS A 53 -17.54 3.02 11.03
C LYS A 53 -18.94 3.06 11.63
N ALA A 54 -19.78 3.96 11.13
CA ALA A 54 -21.17 4.11 11.57
C ALA A 54 -22.03 2.86 11.30
N ASP A 55 -21.70 2.07 10.27
CA ASP A 55 -22.36 0.80 9.94
C ASP A 55 -21.91 -0.39 10.81
N GLY A 56 -21.00 -0.15 11.77
CA GLY A 56 -20.43 -1.17 12.65
C GLY A 56 -19.23 -1.91 12.06
N SER A 57 -18.90 -1.69 10.78
CA SER A 57 -17.70 -2.27 10.18
C SER A 57 -16.42 -1.57 10.68
N MET A 58 -15.27 -2.22 10.51
CA MET A 58 -13.97 -1.72 10.95
C MET A 58 -13.10 -1.38 9.75
N LEU A 59 -12.46 -0.21 9.80
CA LEU A 59 -11.46 0.22 8.85
C LEU A 59 -10.06 0.12 9.47
N LEU A 60 -9.10 -0.46 8.74
CA LEU A 60 -7.70 -0.35 9.13
C LEU A 60 -7.17 1.03 8.75
N ALA A 61 -6.40 1.62 9.67
CA ALA A 61 -5.63 2.82 9.46
C ALA A 61 -4.21 2.63 10.01
N GLU A 62 -3.24 3.36 9.47
CA GLU A 62 -1.85 3.31 9.93
C GLU A 62 -1.45 4.67 10.48
N ILE A 63 -0.75 4.71 11.61
CA ILE A 63 -0.18 5.95 12.13
C ILE A 63 0.97 6.38 11.23
N VAL A 64 0.82 7.51 10.54
CA VAL A 64 1.81 8.02 9.59
C VAL A 64 2.65 9.16 10.16
N GLY A 65 2.23 9.77 11.27
CA GLY A 65 2.96 10.85 11.88
C GLY A 65 2.23 11.52 13.03
N PHE A 66 2.80 12.62 13.49
CA PHE A 66 2.31 13.41 14.60
C PHE A 66 2.43 14.90 14.28
N THR A 67 1.52 15.68 14.83
CA THR A 67 1.66 17.14 14.95
C THR A 67 1.88 17.49 16.42
N GLN A 68 1.96 18.79 16.75
CA GLN A 68 2.00 19.22 18.14
C GLN A 68 0.72 18.82 18.91
N ASP A 69 -0.42 18.74 18.21
CA ASP A 69 -1.74 18.62 18.85
C ASP A 69 -2.42 17.26 18.64
N CYS A 70 -2.03 16.50 17.62
CA CYS A 70 -2.72 15.27 17.24
C CYS A 70 -1.81 14.19 16.62
N THR A 71 -2.31 12.96 16.61
CA THR A 71 -1.79 11.83 15.87
C THR A 71 -2.47 11.75 14.52
N LEU A 72 -1.67 11.56 13.46
CA LEU A 72 -2.14 11.45 12.09
C LEU A 72 -2.20 9.99 11.66
N LEU A 73 -3.35 9.56 11.14
CA LEU A 73 -3.55 8.22 10.61
C LEU A 73 -3.91 8.28 9.14
N SER A 74 -3.36 7.38 8.33
CA SER A 74 -3.79 7.17 6.96
C SER A 74 -4.77 6.00 6.89
N ALA A 75 -5.97 6.24 6.39
CA ALA A 75 -6.96 5.22 6.09
C ALA A 75 -6.43 4.26 5.02
N LEU A 76 -6.41 2.96 5.32
CA LEU A 76 -5.92 1.95 4.39
C LEU A 76 -7.00 1.46 3.42
N GLY A 77 -8.27 1.79 3.68
CA GLY A 77 -9.41 1.56 2.79
C GLY A 77 -10.29 2.80 2.64
N ALA A 78 -11.50 2.63 2.10
CA ALA A 78 -12.44 3.73 1.90
C ALA A 78 -12.86 4.35 3.26
N PRO A 79 -12.67 5.66 3.48
CA PRO A 79 -13.00 6.31 4.74
C PRO A 79 -14.50 6.62 4.90
N ASP A 80 -15.31 6.39 3.87
CA ASP A 80 -16.76 6.57 3.89
C ASP A 80 -17.39 5.87 5.10
N GLY A 81 -18.24 6.61 5.81
CA GLY A 81 -18.90 6.13 7.03
C GLY A 81 -18.12 6.31 8.33
N ILE A 82 -16.89 6.86 8.30
CA ILE A 82 -16.22 7.33 9.52
C ILE A 82 -16.82 8.66 9.96
N GLN A 83 -17.13 8.77 11.26
CA GLN A 83 -17.65 9.98 11.88
C GLN A 83 -16.67 10.56 12.91
N VAL A 84 -16.74 11.86 13.15
CA VAL A 84 -16.04 12.49 14.27
C VAL A 84 -16.51 11.85 15.58
N GLY A 85 -15.58 11.55 16.47
CA GLY A 85 -15.81 10.82 17.70
C GLY A 85 -15.79 9.29 17.55
N ALA A 86 -15.66 8.76 16.33
CA ALA A 86 -15.55 7.32 16.10
C ALA A 86 -14.40 6.72 16.93
N PRO A 87 -14.64 5.58 17.62
CA PRO A 87 -13.63 4.96 18.46
C PRO A 87 -12.50 4.39 17.59
N ILE A 88 -11.29 4.52 18.10
CA ILE A 88 -10.06 3.99 17.50
C ILE A 88 -9.41 3.03 18.48
N ARG A 89 -9.13 1.81 18.01
CA ARG A 89 -8.35 0.82 18.75
C ARG A 89 -6.95 0.71 18.14
N PRO A 90 -5.89 1.22 18.80
CA PRO A 90 -4.52 0.93 18.38
C PRO A 90 -4.22 -0.55 18.56
N LEU A 91 -3.58 -1.15 17.57
CA LEU A 91 -3.13 -2.55 17.63
C LEU A 91 -1.71 -2.67 18.19
N GLY A 92 -0.93 -1.58 18.23
CA GLY A 92 0.42 -1.54 18.79
C GLY A 92 1.45 -2.34 17.99
N ILE A 93 1.10 -2.70 16.75
CA ILE A 93 1.93 -3.44 15.81
C ILE A 93 1.81 -2.80 14.44
N ALA A 94 2.89 -2.82 13.67
CA ALA A 94 2.83 -2.56 12.23
C ALA A 94 2.07 -3.66 11.49
N HIS A 95 1.83 -3.48 10.19
CA HIS A 95 1.23 -4.53 9.37
C HIS A 95 2.13 -5.76 9.31
N ARG A 96 1.65 -6.86 9.89
CA ARG A 96 2.33 -8.15 9.95
C ARG A 96 1.52 -9.22 9.24
N ILE A 97 2.21 -10.25 8.77
CA ILE A 97 1.61 -11.47 8.25
C ILE A 97 2.16 -12.70 8.97
N GLY A 98 1.30 -13.70 9.15
CA GLY A 98 1.65 -15.06 9.53
C GLY A 98 1.53 -15.94 8.30
N VAL A 99 2.58 -16.68 7.98
CA VAL A 99 2.64 -17.54 6.79
C VAL A 99 2.72 -18.99 7.24
N ASP A 100 1.94 -19.86 6.61
CA ASP A 100 1.98 -21.31 6.82
C ASP A 100 1.36 -22.00 5.61
N ASP A 101 1.48 -23.33 5.56
CA ASP A 101 1.06 -24.12 4.42
C ASP A 101 -0.47 -24.06 4.20
N SER A 102 -1.25 -23.61 5.20
CA SER A 102 -2.69 -23.40 5.03
C SER A 102 -3.03 -22.21 4.12
N LEU A 103 -2.06 -21.36 3.78
CA LEU A 103 -2.24 -20.30 2.79
C LEU A 103 -2.25 -20.81 1.35
N LEU A 104 -1.73 -22.00 1.08
CA LEU A 104 -1.72 -22.54 -0.29
C LEU A 104 -3.16 -22.75 -0.79
N GLY A 105 -3.44 -22.27 -2.00
CA GLY A 105 -4.78 -22.21 -2.58
C GLY A 105 -5.64 -21.02 -2.17
N SER A 106 -5.15 -20.16 -1.26
CA SER A 106 -5.89 -18.99 -0.79
C SER A 106 -5.83 -17.81 -1.76
N VAL A 107 -6.89 -17.01 -1.73
CA VAL A 107 -7.01 -15.73 -2.43
C VAL A 107 -7.21 -14.65 -1.38
N LEU A 108 -6.29 -13.71 -1.30
CA LEU A 108 -6.14 -12.72 -0.24
C LEU A 108 -6.26 -11.29 -0.78
N ASP A 109 -6.67 -10.36 0.08
CA ASP A 109 -6.66 -8.92 -0.20
C ASP A 109 -5.26 -8.32 0.00
N GLY A 110 -5.13 -7.00 -0.23
CA GLY A 110 -3.84 -6.31 -0.08
C GLY A 110 -3.25 -6.34 1.33
N PHE A 111 -4.03 -6.68 2.36
CA PHE A 111 -3.61 -6.81 3.75
C PHE A 111 -3.36 -8.27 4.17
N GLY A 112 -3.64 -9.23 3.30
CA GLY A 112 -3.51 -10.66 3.58
C GLY A 112 -4.76 -11.28 4.19
N ARG A 113 -5.93 -10.63 4.12
CA ARG A 113 -7.20 -11.18 4.59
C ARG A 113 -7.85 -12.01 3.49
N PRO A 114 -8.60 -13.07 3.81
CA PRO A 114 -9.26 -13.89 2.79
C PRO A 114 -10.29 -13.09 1.99
N LEU A 115 -10.24 -13.19 0.66
CA LEU A 115 -11.29 -12.69 -0.24
C LEU A 115 -12.34 -13.76 -0.55
N LEU A 116 -11.99 -15.04 -0.42
CA LEU A 116 -12.84 -16.19 -0.75
C LEU A 116 -12.73 -17.25 0.35
N GLY A 117 -13.89 -17.74 0.81
CA GLY A 117 -14.00 -18.82 1.79
C GLY A 117 -13.58 -18.42 3.20
N ASP A 118 -13.82 -19.34 4.15
CA ASP A 118 -13.52 -19.15 5.57
C ASP A 118 -12.13 -19.71 5.91
N CYS A 119 -11.08 -19.14 5.32
CA CYS A 119 -9.69 -19.44 5.70
C CYS A 119 -9.12 -18.34 6.61
N LEU A 120 -8.11 -18.68 7.43
CA LEU A 120 -7.54 -17.75 8.43
C LEU A 120 -6.84 -16.53 7.78
N GLY A 121 -6.41 -16.66 6.52
CA GLY A 121 -5.62 -15.66 5.80
C GLY A 121 -4.22 -15.46 6.38
N ALA A 122 -3.46 -14.56 5.74
CA ALA A 122 -2.10 -14.20 6.14
C ALA A 122 -2.06 -13.04 7.14
N PHE A 123 -3.07 -12.16 7.20
CA PHE A 123 -3.08 -11.00 8.11
C PHE A 123 -2.90 -11.45 9.57
N ALA A 124 -1.89 -10.92 10.25
CA ALA A 124 -1.60 -11.25 11.64
C ALA A 124 -1.90 -10.08 12.57
N GLY A 125 -2.89 -10.28 13.45
CA GLY A 125 -3.20 -9.35 14.54
C GLY A 125 -2.28 -9.53 15.75
N PRO A 126 -2.46 -8.71 16.80
CA PRO A 126 -1.65 -8.79 18.03
C PRO A 126 -1.72 -10.14 18.75
N ASP A 127 -2.84 -10.85 18.60
CA ASP A 127 -3.11 -12.12 19.25
C ASP A 127 -2.76 -13.35 18.37
N ASP A 128 -2.15 -13.12 17.20
CA ASP A 128 -1.72 -14.20 16.31
C ASP A 128 -0.59 -15.01 16.94
N ARG A 129 -0.69 -16.34 16.86
CA ARG A 129 0.26 -17.28 17.48
C ARG A 129 1.29 -17.83 16.51
N ARG A 130 1.15 -17.53 15.22
CA ARG A 130 2.11 -17.94 14.19
C ARG A 130 3.42 -17.16 14.37
N ASP A 131 4.48 -17.66 13.75
CA ASP A 131 5.65 -16.82 13.53
C ASP A 131 5.30 -15.75 12.49
N THR A 132 5.39 -14.48 12.89
CA THR A 132 4.91 -13.36 12.09
C THR A 132 6.05 -12.46 11.67
N LEU A 133 5.97 -11.95 10.45
CA LEU A 133 6.94 -11.03 9.88
C LEU A 133 6.25 -9.72 9.47
N PRO A 134 6.95 -8.58 9.54
CA PRO A 134 6.43 -7.32 9.01
C PRO A 134 6.31 -7.40 7.49
N VAL A 135 5.26 -6.78 6.94
CA VAL A 135 5.04 -6.71 5.49
C VAL A 135 6.01 -5.74 4.82
N ILE A 136 6.37 -4.66 5.53
CA ILE A 136 7.39 -3.72 5.10
C ILE A 136 8.65 -4.01 5.90
N ALA A 137 9.68 -4.49 5.22
CA ALA A 137 10.97 -4.83 5.81
C ALA A 137 12.12 -4.45 4.88
N ASP A 138 13.31 -4.28 5.46
CA ASP A 138 14.53 -4.09 4.68
C ASP A 138 14.91 -5.39 3.97
N ALA A 139 15.34 -5.26 2.71
CA ALA A 139 15.89 -6.37 1.97
C ALA A 139 17.23 -6.84 2.57
N LEU A 140 17.60 -8.09 2.28
CA LEU A 140 18.91 -8.64 2.63
C LEU A 140 20.05 -7.66 2.25
N PRO A 141 20.99 -7.39 3.19
CA PRO A 141 22.15 -6.55 2.93
C PRO A 141 22.89 -7.02 1.69
N PRO A 142 23.44 -6.11 0.85
CA PRO A 142 24.13 -6.49 -0.38
C PRO A 142 25.25 -7.52 -0.18
N THR A 143 25.93 -7.46 0.97
CA THR A 143 27.02 -8.38 1.37
C THR A 143 26.56 -9.81 1.66
N GLN A 144 25.26 -10.01 1.93
CA GLN A 144 24.66 -11.32 2.22
C GLN A 144 23.88 -11.88 1.01
N ARG A 145 23.84 -11.16 -0.11
CA ARG A 145 23.12 -11.63 -1.30
C ARG A 145 23.91 -12.75 -1.98
N PRO A 146 23.33 -13.97 -2.11
CA PRO A 146 24.00 -15.05 -2.80
C PRO A 146 24.17 -14.73 -4.29
N ARG A 147 25.25 -15.23 -4.89
CA ARG A 147 25.41 -15.19 -6.35
C ARG A 147 24.44 -16.16 -7.01
N ILE A 148 23.97 -15.80 -8.20
CA ILE A 148 23.15 -16.68 -9.03
C ILE A 148 24.07 -17.66 -9.74
N THR A 149 23.99 -18.94 -9.39
CA THR A 149 24.88 -19.99 -9.93
C THR A 149 24.13 -21.16 -10.56
N ARG A 150 22.80 -21.22 -10.40
CA ARG A 150 21.97 -22.30 -10.92
C ARG A 150 21.00 -21.76 -11.95
N ALA A 151 20.97 -22.38 -13.12
CA ALA A 151 19.99 -22.09 -14.16
C ALA A 151 18.58 -22.49 -13.71
N LEU A 152 17.59 -21.73 -14.13
CA LEU A 152 16.17 -21.93 -13.88
C LEU A 152 15.44 -22.00 -15.23
N PRO A 153 15.33 -23.19 -15.83
CA PRO A 153 14.57 -23.38 -17.06
C PRO A 153 13.11 -23.00 -16.85
N THR A 154 12.54 -22.31 -17.83
CA THR A 154 11.18 -21.77 -17.78
C THR A 154 10.18 -22.61 -18.56
N GLY A 155 10.64 -23.49 -19.45
CA GLY A 155 9.80 -24.25 -20.38
C GLY A 155 9.40 -23.44 -21.62
N VAL A 156 9.75 -22.16 -21.67
CA VAL A 156 9.50 -21.30 -22.82
C VAL A 156 10.75 -21.22 -23.67
N ARG A 157 10.74 -21.91 -24.82
CA ARG A 157 11.90 -22.03 -25.72
C ARG A 157 12.60 -20.70 -26.01
N ALA A 158 11.83 -19.63 -26.24
CA ALA A 158 12.38 -18.31 -26.53
C ALA A 158 13.13 -17.69 -25.34
N ILE A 159 12.70 -17.99 -24.11
CA ILE A 159 13.38 -17.52 -22.89
C ILE A 159 14.60 -18.41 -22.64
N ASP A 160 14.43 -19.73 -22.65
CA ASP A 160 15.48 -20.67 -22.28
C ASP A 160 16.66 -20.68 -23.27
N SER A 161 16.43 -20.37 -24.55
CA SER A 161 17.50 -20.31 -25.55
C SER A 161 18.24 -18.97 -25.60
N ALA A 162 17.54 -17.86 -25.42
CA ALA A 162 18.10 -16.53 -25.65
C ALA A 162 18.48 -15.80 -24.35
N ILE A 163 17.72 -16.01 -23.28
CA ILE A 163 17.82 -15.30 -22.01
C ILE A 163 17.59 -16.26 -20.84
N LEU A 164 18.36 -17.35 -20.80
CA LEU A 164 18.25 -18.35 -19.74
C LEU A 164 18.29 -17.69 -18.36
N LEU A 165 17.28 -17.98 -17.54
CA LEU A 165 17.14 -17.41 -16.21
C LEU A 165 17.94 -18.21 -15.18
N GLY A 166 18.22 -17.59 -14.03
CA GLY A 166 18.83 -18.26 -12.88
C GLY A 166 17.99 -18.16 -11.60
N GLU A 167 18.18 -19.14 -10.70
CA GLU A 167 17.52 -19.16 -9.40
C GLU A 167 17.91 -17.92 -8.56
N GLY A 168 16.91 -17.14 -8.13
CA GLY A 168 17.10 -15.88 -7.42
C GLY A 168 17.24 -14.63 -8.32
N GLN A 169 17.17 -14.79 -9.65
CA GLN A 169 17.16 -13.66 -10.58
C GLN A 169 15.83 -12.89 -10.51
N ARG A 170 15.90 -11.57 -10.65
CA ARG A 170 14.73 -10.69 -10.79
C ARG A 170 14.67 -10.22 -12.24
N VAL A 171 13.54 -10.44 -12.89
CA VAL A 171 13.36 -10.20 -14.33
C VAL A 171 12.11 -9.38 -14.55
N GLY A 172 12.19 -8.38 -15.42
CA GLY A 172 11.03 -7.61 -15.86
C GLY A 172 10.37 -8.26 -17.07
N LEU A 173 9.05 -8.43 -17.02
CA LEU A 173 8.22 -8.78 -18.17
C LEU A 173 7.53 -7.52 -18.69
N PHE A 174 8.04 -6.96 -19.78
CA PHE A 174 7.45 -5.78 -20.41
C PHE A 174 6.46 -6.19 -21.50
N ALA A 175 5.18 -5.90 -21.28
CA ALA A 175 4.12 -6.26 -22.21
C ALA A 175 3.03 -5.17 -22.26
N GLY A 176 2.44 -4.98 -23.43
CA GLY A 176 1.23 -4.19 -23.60
C GLY A 176 -0.03 -4.93 -23.12
N ALA A 177 -1.15 -4.21 -23.06
CA ALA A 177 -2.44 -4.83 -22.83
C ALA A 177 -2.81 -5.77 -23.99
N GLY A 178 -3.30 -6.98 -23.68
CA GLY A 178 -3.72 -7.95 -24.69
C GLY A 178 -2.58 -8.73 -25.38
N CYS A 179 -1.32 -8.52 -25.01
CA CYS A 179 -0.17 -9.19 -25.63
C CYS A 179 0.10 -10.61 -25.08
N GLY A 180 -0.82 -11.22 -24.34
CA GLY A 180 -0.64 -12.55 -23.74
C GLY A 180 0.21 -12.58 -22.45
N LYS A 181 0.38 -11.45 -21.76
CA LYS A 181 1.12 -11.34 -20.47
C LYS A 181 0.66 -12.37 -19.45
N THR A 182 -0.63 -12.38 -19.14
CA THR A 182 -1.21 -13.27 -18.12
C THR A 182 -1.12 -14.74 -18.53
N THR A 183 -1.28 -15.03 -19.82
CA THR A 183 -1.10 -16.38 -20.37
C THR A 183 0.35 -16.85 -20.18
N LEU A 184 1.33 -16.02 -20.53
CA LEU A 184 2.74 -16.35 -20.32
C LEU A 184 3.06 -16.54 -18.83
N MET A 185 2.54 -15.68 -17.95
CA MET A 185 2.72 -15.85 -16.50
C MET A 185 2.15 -17.18 -16.00
N ALA A 186 0.97 -17.58 -16.46
CA ALA A 186 0.39 -18.88 -16.13
C ALA A 186 1.26 -20.04 -16.64
N GLU A 187 1.78 -19.95 -17.86
CA GLU A 187 2.68 -20.96 -18.43
C GLU A 187 4.00 -21.07 -17.64
N LEU A 188 4.60 -19.94 -17.26
CA LEU A 188 5.77 -19.93 -16.39
C LEU A 188 5.46 -20.60 -15.04
N ALA A 189 4.34 -20.22 -14.43
CA ALA A 189 3.89 -20.78 -13.16
C ALA A 189 3.68 -22.30 -13.23
N ARG A 190 3.16 -22.83 -14.35
CA ARG A 190 3.00 -24.27 -14.55
C ARG A 190 4.32 -24.99 -14.72
N ASN A 191 5.19 -24.47 -15.58
CA ASN A 191 6.35 -25.21 -16.08
C ASN A 191 7.62 -25.08 -15.23
N MET A 192 7.72 -24.03 -14.41
CA MET A 192 8.92 -23.78 -13.59
C MET A 192 8.95 -24.69 -12.35
N ASP A 193 10.14 -25.25 -12.09
CA ASP A 193 10.45 -26.07 -10.92
C ASP A 193 10.50 -25.22 -9.64
N CYS A 194 9.37 -25.11 -8.96
CA CYS A 194 9.20 -24.38 -7.72
C CYS A 194 8.16 -25.05 -6.81
N ASP A 195 8.39 -24.92 -5.50
CA ASP A 195 7.54 -25.50 -4.45
C ASP A 195 6.30 -24.64 -4.23
N VAL A 196 6.46 -23.31 -4.25
CA VAL A 196 5.39 -22.35 -3.98
C VAL A 196 5.39 -21.22 -5.00
N ILE A 197 4.19 -20.79 -5.39
CA ILE A 197 3.98 -19.68 -6.31
C ILE A 197 3.19 -18.59 -5.57
N VAL A 198 3.66 -17.35 -5.66
CA VAL A 198 2.93 -16.21 -5.09
C VAL A 198 2.60 -15.25 -6.21
N PHE A 199 1.31 -15.01 -6.42
CA PHE A 199 0.81 -14.03 -7.37
C PHE A 199 0.46 -12.74 -6.63
N GLY A 200 1.02 -11.61 -7.05
CA GLY A 200 0.59 -10.28 -6.64
C GLY A 200 -0.16 -9.60 -7.78
N LEU A 201 -1.49 -9.62 -7.75
CA LEU A 201 -2.37 -9.07 -8.81
C LEU A 201 -2.88 -7.67 -8.41
N ILE A 202 -2.24 -6.64 -8.95
CA ILE A 202 -2.36 -5.24 -8.51
C ILE A 202 -3.01 -4.39 -9.59
N GLY A 203 -4.15 -3.77 -9.24
CA GLY A 203 -4.87 -2.83 -10.07
C GLY A 203 -5.42 -3.41 -11.36
N GLU A 204 -5.47 -4.74 -11.47
CA GLU A 204 -6.13 -5.47 -12.55
C GLU A 204 -7.65 -5.31 -12.43
N ARG A 205 -8.37 -5.52 -13.54
CA ARG A 205 -9.83 -5.41 -13.52
C ARG A 205 -10.44 -6.65 -12.88
N GLY A 206 -11.54 -6.48 -12.14
CA GLY A 206 -12.21 -7.61 -11.47
C GLY A 206 -12.58 -8.77 -12.41
N ARG A 207 -13.00 -8.47 -13.65
CA ARG A 207 -13.27 -9.52 -14.67
C ARG A 207 -12.03 -10.27 -15.14
N GLU A 208 -10.88 -9.59 -15.23
CA GLU A 208 -9.61 -10.19 -15.66
C GLU A 208 -9.08 -11.08 -14.54
N LEU A 209 -9.24 -10.67 -13.28
CA LEU A 209 -8.98 -11.51 -12.12
C LEU A 209 -9.88 -12.75 -12.13
N ARG A 210 -11.19 -12.57 -12.37
CA ARG A 210 -12.14 -13.69 -12.43
C ARG A 210 -11.77 -14.70 -13.52
N GLU A 211 -11.46 -14.21 -14.71
CA GLU A 211 -11.00 -15.04 -15.84
C GLU A 211 -9.71 -15.81 -15.49
N PHE A 212 -8.76 -15.18 -14.80
CA PHE A 212 -7.55 -15.84 -14.34
C PHE A 212 -7.83 -16.91 -13.29
N LEU A 213 -8.74 -16.66 -12.34
CA LEU A 213 -9.13 -17.66 -11.34
C LEU A 213 -9.86 -18.86 -11.96
N ASP A 214 -10.74 -18.62 -12.93
CA ASP A 214 -11.60 -19.65 -13.51
C ASP A 214 -10.90 -20.46 -14.63
N HIS A 215 -9.94 -19.85 -15.34
CA HIS A 215 -9.29 -20.45 -16.52
C HIS A 215 -7.75 -20.43 -16.50
N GLY A 216 -7.15 -19.54 -15.72
CA GLY A 216 -5.69 -19.43 -15.58
C GLY A 216 -5.10 -20.37 -14.52
N LEU A 217 -5.88 -20.76 -13.52
CA LEU A 217 -5.47 -21.61 -12.40
C LEU A 217 -6.21 -22.94 -12.42
N ASP A 218 -5.55 -23.99 -12.91
CA ASP A 218 -6.01 -25.36 -12.67
C ASP A 218 -5.77 -25.77 -11.20
N GLU A 219 -6.36 -26.90 -10.78
CA GLU A 219 -6.29 -27.38 -9.39
C GLU A 219 -4.85 -27.62 -8.94
N THR A 220 -4.00 -28.14 -9.83
CA THR A 220 -2.58 -28.39 -9.55
C THR A 220 -1.86 -27.08 -9.25
N LEU A 221 -2.02 -26.07 -10.11
CA LEU A 221 -1.41 -24.77 -9.92
C LEU A 221 -1.96 -24.08 -8.67
N ARG A 222 -3.28 -24.14 -8.45
CA ARG A 222 -3.94 -23.55 -7.29
C ARG A 222 -3.43 -24.12 -5.97
N SER A 223 -3.28 -25.44 -5.87
CA SER A 223 -2.85 -26.12 -4.64
C SER A 223 -1.45 -25.73 -4.14
N ARG A 224 -0.62 -25.09 -4.98
CA ARG A 224 0.70 -24.56 -4.63
C ARG A 224 0.83 -23.05 -4.77
N SER A 225 -0.28 -22.35 -4.97
CA SER A 225 -0.29 -20.91 -5.21
C SER A 225 -0.93 -20.12 -4.08
N VAL A 226 -0.39 -18.95 -3.76
CA VAL A 226 -1.05 -17.93 -2.94
C VAL A 226 -1.31 -16.71 -3.82
N LEU A 227 -2.56 -16.25 -3.85
CA LEU A 227 -2.94 -15.07 -4.62
C LEU A 227 -3.17 -13.90 -3.69
N VAL A 228 -2.49 -12.78 -3.92
CA VAL A 228 -2.73 -11.50 -3.27
C VAL A 228 -3.26 -10.53 -4.31
N CYS A 229 -4.51 -10.10 -4.14
CA CYS A 229 -5.26 -9.37 -5.14
C CYS A 229 -5.75 -8.03 -4.58
N ALA A 230 -5.46 -6.95 -5.28
CA ALA A 230 -6.05 -5.64 -5.03
C ALA A 230 -6.50 -5.04 -6.37
N THR A 231 -7.78 -5.18 -6.69
CA THR A 231 -8.37 -4.75 -7.97
C THR A 231 -8.36 -3.23 -8.15
N SER A 232 -8.63 -2.75 -9.37
CA SER A 232 -8.58 -1.32 -9.71
C SER A 232 -9.53 -0.41 -8.92
N ASP A 233 -10.58 -0.97 -8.33
CA ASP A 233 -11.56 -0.29 -7.47
C ASP A 233 -11.11 -0.18 -6.01
N ARG A 234 -10.04 -0.88 -5.61
CA ARG A 234 -9.45 -0.79 -4.27
C ARG A 234 -8.66 0.49 -4.08
N SER A 235 -8.43 0.88 -2.81
CA SER A 235 -7.68 2.09 -2.47
C SER A 235 -6.24 2.01 -3.00
N SER A 236 -5.61 3.16 -3.26
CA SER A 236 -4.20 3.21 -3.66
C SER A 236 -3.29 2.60 -2.59
N MET A 237 -3.63 2.82 -1.30
CA MET A 237 -2.94 2.22 -0.15
C MET A 237 -3.00 0.69 -0.18
N GLU A 238 -4.16 0.11 -0.39
CA GLU A 238 -4.35 -1.35 -0.48
C GLU A 238 -3.60 -1.93 -1.69
N ARG A 239 -3.67 -1.28 -2.85
CA ARG A 239 -2.92 -1.69 -4.05
C ARG A 239 -1.41 -1.68 -3.84
N ALA A 240 -0.89 -0.64 -3.18
CA ALA A 240 0.53 -0.59 -2.84
C ALA A 240 0.88 -1.70 -1.83
N ARG A 241 0.03 -1.90 -0.82
CA ARG A 241 0.25 -2.92 0.20
C ARG A 241 0.25 -4.34 -0.37
N ALA A 242 -0.63 -4.64 -1.33
CA ALA A 242 -0.69 -5.94 -1.99
C ALA A 242 0.65 -6.40 -2.57
N ALA A 243 1.43 -5.48 -3.18
CA ALA A 243 2.78 -5.78 -3.68
C ALA A 243 3.71 -6.28 -2.56
N PHE A 244 3.72 -5.55 -1.45
CA PHE A 244 4.57 -5.84 -0.32
C PHE A 244 4.10 -7.11 0.42
N THR A 245 2.78 -7.29 0.58
CA THR A 245 2.20 -8.49 1.17
C THR A 245 2.57 -9.73 0.36
N ALA A 246 2.43 -9.69 -0.97
CA ALA A 246 2.87 -10.79 -1.84
C ALA A 246 4.38 -11.07 -1.70
N THR A 247 5.19 -10.02 -1.64
CA THR A 247 6.64 -10.13 -1.47
C THR A 247 6.99 -10.76 -0.12
N ALA A 248 6.37 -10.31 0.97
CA ALA A 248 6.60 -10.84 2.31
C ALA A 248 6.15 -12.31 2.44
N ILE A 249 5.03 -12.69 1.83
CA ILE A 249 4.61 -14.10 1.77
C ILE A 249 5.66 -14.94 1.04
N ALA A 250 6.15 -14.47 -0.10
CA ALA A 250 7.18 -15.17 -0.86
C ALA A 250 8.49 -15.29 -0.08
N GLU A 251 8.91 -14.24 0.62
CA GLU A 251 10.10 -14.24 1.48
C GLU A 251 9.97 -15.19 2.67
N ALA A 252 8.79 -15.30 3.26
CA ALA A 252 8.53 -16.20 4.38
C ALA A 252 8.61 -17.68 3.97
N PHE A 253 8.03 -18.07 2.84
CA PHE A 253 8.19 -19.42 2.30
C PHE A 253 9.66 -19.70 1.90
N ARG A 254 10.33 -18.73 1.26
CA ARG A 254 11.77 -18.83 0.95
C ARG A 254 12.62 -19.02 2.21
N ALA A 255 12.32 -18.32 3.29
CA ALA A 255 13.03 -18.45 4.56
C ALA A 255 12.92 -19.85 5.18
N ARG A 256 11.90 -20.63 4.79
CA ARG A 256 11.70 -22.04 5.15
C ARG A 256 12.44 -23.01 4.22
N GLY A 257 13.23 -22.50 3.29
CA GLY A 257 14.00 -23.29 2.34
C GLY A 257 13.22 -23.70 1.08
N GLN A 258 11.99 -23.22 0.90
CA GLN A 258 11.22 -23.51 -0.31
C GLN A 258 11.70 -22.69 -1.51
N LYS A 259 11.63 -23.29 -2.70
CA LYS A 259 11.79 -22.60 -3.98
C LYS A 259 10.52 -21.84 -4.30
N VAL A 260 10.60 -20.51 -4.27
CA VAL A 260 9.43 -19.65 -4.47
C VAL A 260 9.53 -18.89 -5.78
N LEU A 261 8.44 -18.93 -6.56
CA LEU A 261 8.23 -18.07 -7.73
C LEU A 261 7.27 -16.93 -7.38
N LEU A 262 7.77 -15.69 -7.34
CA LEU A 262 6.94 -14.49 -7.15
C LEU A 262 6.61 -13.87 -8.51
N LEU A 263 5.32 -13.81 -8.84
CA LEU A 263 4.79 -13.21 -10.06
C LEU A 263 3.96 -11.98 -9.69
N LEU A 264 4.48 -10.79 -9.98
CA LEU A 264 3.86 -9.54 -9.60
C LEU A 264 3.37 -8.78 -10.83
N ASP A 265 2.06 -8.57 -10.89
CA ASP A 265 1.38 -7.99 -12.03
C ASP A 265 0.24 -7.04 -11.62
N SER A 266 0.26 -5.75 -11.92
CA SER A 266 1.28 -5.03 -12.70
C SER A 266 2.12 -4.10 -11.84
N LEU A 267 3.43 -4.14 -12.05
CA LEU A 267 4.36 -3.13 -11.50
C LEU A 267 3.98 -1.71 -11.93
N THR A 268 3.41 -1.54 -13.12
CA THR A 268 2.89 -0.25 -13.60
C THR A 268 1.75 0.27 -12.71
N ARG A 269 0.81 -0.59 -12.31
CA ARG A 269 -0.29 -0.21 -11.41
C ARG A 269 0.19 0.01 -9.99
N PHE A 270 1.13 -0.81 -9.51
CA PHE A 270 1.82 -0.57 -8.25
C PHE A 270 2.51 0.81 -8.22
N ALA A 271 3.29 1.15 -9.25
CA ALA A 271 3.97 2.44 -9.33
C ALA A 271 2.99 3.61 -9.41
N ARG A 272 1.85 3.46 -10.11
CA ARG A 272 0.76 4.45 -10.10
C ARG A 272 0.14 4.59 -8.72
N ALA A 273 -0.10 3.49 -8.01
CA ALA A 273 -0.63 3.51 -6.65
C ALA A 273 0.35 4.19 -5.68
N GLN A 274 1.64 3.89 -5.74
CA GLN A 274 2.67 4.59 -4.95
C GLN A 274 2.73 6.08 -5.28
N ARG A 275 2.65 6.40 -6.57
CA ARG A 275 2.56 7.79 -7.02
C ARG A 275 1.29 8.47 -6.50
N GLU A 276 0.18 7.74 -6.37
CA GLU A 276 -1.11 8.15 -5.80
C GLU A 276 -1.09 8.33 -4.28
N ILE A 277 -0.26 7.60 -3.56
CA ILE A 277 -0.12 7.75 -2.10
C ILE A 277 0.68 9.00 -1.77
N GLY A 278 1.70 9.33 -2.57
CA GLY A 278 2.45 10.58 -2.43
C GLY A 278 1.68 11.86 -2.84
N ILE A 279 0.36 11.79 -3.06
CA ILE A 279 -0.46 12.83 -3.74
C ILE A 279 -1.03 13.92 -2.84
N GLU A 280 -0.80 13.99 -1.53
CA GLU A 280 -1.05 15.29 -0.84
C GLU A 280 -0.35 16.43 -1.61
N HIS A 281 0.86 16.16 -2.12
CA HIS A 281 1.59 17.07 -3.01
C HIS A 281 1.00 17.16 -4.42
N GLN A 282 0.44 16.10 -4.99
CA GLN A 282 -0.14 16.20 -6.35
C GLN A 282 -1.51 16.86 -6.35
N ARG A 283 -2.33 16.69 -5.31
CA ARG A 283 -3.56 17.45 -5.10
C ARG A 283 -3.22 18.92 -4.97
N ALA A 284 -2.25 19.25 -4.11
CA ALA A 284 -1.75 20.62 -3.99
C ALA A 284 -1.22 21.16 -5.33
N ASN A 285 -0.40 20.39 -6.06
CA ASN A 285 0.07 20.78 -7.41
C ASN A 285 -1.05 20.96 -8.44
N ASN A 286 -2.07 20.10 -8.43
CA ASN A 286 -3.20 20.20 -9.35
C ASN A 286 -4.08 21.42 -9.02
N ARG A 287 -4.31 21.69 -7.73
CA ARG A 287 -4.98 22.90 -7.26
C ARG A 287 -4.19 24.16 -7.63
N LEU A 288 -2.87 24.15 -7.48
CA LEU A 288 -2.00 25.24 -7.91
C LEU A 288 -2.12 25.50 -9.43
N ARG A 289 -2.11 24.44 -10.25
CA ARG A 289 -2.30 24.55 -11.70
C ARG A 289 -3.69 25.07 -12.07
N GLN A 290 -4.73 24.67 -11.33
CA GLN A 290 -6.09 25.15 -11.50
C GLN A 290 -6.19 26.65 -11.21
N LEU A 291 -5.60 27.13 -10.10
CA LEU A 291 -5.51 28.55 -9.75
C LEU A 291 -4.76 29.34 -10.83
N LEU A 292 -3.59 28.87 -11.27
CA LEU A 292 -2.80 29.50 -12.34
C LEU A 292 -3.58 29.59 -13.66
N ALA A 293 -4.32 28.54 -14.02
CA ALA A 293 -5.13 28.51 -15.24
C ALA A 293 -6.32 29.48 -15.14
N ALA A 294 -7.02 29.52 -14.00
CA ALA A 294 -8.15 30.41 -13.77
C ALA A 294 -7.72 31.88 -13.79
N TYR A 295 -6.61 32.24 -13.11
CA TYR A 295 -6.06 33.61 -13.17
C TYR A 295 -5.74 34.04 -14.60
N LYS A 296 -5.11 33.16 -15.38
CA LYS A 296 -4.73 33.45 -16.78
C LYS A 296 -5.94 33.70 -17.67
N GLN A 297 -7.09 33.08 -17.39
CA GLN A 297 -8.33 33.30 -18.15
C GLN A 297 -8.91 34.71 -17.94
N VAL A 298 -8.68 35.33 -16.78
CA VAL A 298 -9.21 36.67 -16.44
C VAL A 298 -8.15 37.79 -16.42
N GLU A 299 -6.89 37.46 -16.68
CA GLU A 299 -5.77 38.43 -16.64
C GLU A 299 -6.02 39.68 -17.48
N MET A 300 -6.59 39.54 -18.68
CA MET A 300 -6.90 40.67 -19.56
C MET A 300 -8.04 41.54 -18.99
N LEU A 301 -9.06 40.93 -18.39
CA LEU A 301 -10.19 41.65 -17.76
C LEU A 301 -9.71 42.46 -16.55
N LEU A 302 -8.80 41.90 -15.74
CA LEU A 302 -8.17 42.60 -14.62
C LEU A 302 -7.36 43.82 -15.09
N ARG A 303 -6.57 43.68 -16.18
CA ARG A 303 -5.79 44.78 -16.74
C ARG A 303 -6.63 45.93 -17.28
N LEU A 304 -7.82 45.62 -17.79
CA LEU A 304 -8.78 46.60 -18.30
C LEU A 304 -9.68 47.18 -17.19
N GLY A 305 -9.62 46.65 -15.96
CA GLY A 305 -10.47 47.06 -14.84
C GLY A 305 -11.91 46.54 -14.91
N GLU A 306 -12.17 45.56 -15.77
CA GLU A 306 -13.52 45.03 -16.08
C GLU A 306 -13.88 43.79 -15.25
N TYR A 307 -12.94 43.26 -14.45
CA TYR A 307 -13.18 42.09 -13.61
C TYR A 307 -14.06 42.45 -12.40
N GLN A 308 -15.10 41.65 -12.16
CA GLN A 308 -15.98 41.75 -11.00
C GLN A 308 -15.97 40.43 -10.23
N ALA A 309 -15.69 40.50 -8.92
CA ALA A 309 -15.72 39.34 -8.04
C ALA A 309 -17.16 38.81 -7.84
N GLY A 310 -17.29 37.51 -7.64
CA GLY A 310 -18.56 36.83 -7.30
C GLY A 310 -19.16 35.98 -8.42
N ALA A 311 -18.54 35.94 -9.61
CA ALA A 311 -19.03 35.16 -10.74
C ALA A 311 -18.55 33.70 -10.71
N ASP A 312 -17.30 33.45 -10.33
CA ASP A 312 -16.72 32.11 -10.21
C ASP A 312 -15.77 32.04 -9.00
N PRO A 313 -16.11 31.24 -7.96
CA PRO A 313 -15.31 31.14 -6.74
C PRO A 313 -13.86 30.70 -6.96
N VAL A 314 -13.61 29.87 -7.99
CA VAL A 314 -12.26 29.39 -8.32
C VAL A 314 -11.42 30.53 -8.90
N THR A 315 -11.98 31.29 -9.82
CA THR A 315 -11.36 32.48 -10.40
C THR A 315 -11.14 33.56 -9.34
N ASP A 316 -12.12 33.82 -8.48
CA ASP A 316 -12.00 34.81 -7.41
C ASP A 316 -10.87 34.44 -6.43
N CYS A 317 -10.79 33.16 -6.07
CA CYS A 317 -9.69 32.63 -5.26
C CYS A 317 -8.34 32.77 -5.99
N ALA A 318 -8.29 32.50 -7.30
CA ALA A 318 -7.09 32.66 -8.11
C ALA A 318 -6.60 34.11 -8.18
N VAL A 319 -7.51 35.08 -8.30
CA VAL A 319 -7.18 36.52 -8.26
C VAL A 319 -6.64 36.93 -6.89
N GLN A 320 -7.27 36.48 -5.81
CA GLN A 320 -6.83 36.77 -4.44
C GLN A 320 -5.44 36.18 -4.13
N LEU A 321 -5.17 34.96 -4.61
CA LEU A 321 -3.94 34.23 -4.31
C LEU A 321 -2.77 34.52 -5.27
N ASN A 322 -2.99 35.27 -6.35
CA ASN A 322 -2.00 35.42 -7.41
C ASN A 322 -0.65 35.97 -6.90
N ASP A 323 -0.65 36.93 -5.98
CA ASP A 323 0.59 37.48 -5.43
C ASP A 323 1.36 36.45 -4.59
N ALA A 324 0.65 35.66 -3.77
CA ALA A 324 1.22 34.58 -2.99
C ALA A 324 1.75 33.42 -3.87
N ILE A 325 1.03 33.09 -4.95
CA ILE A 325 1.48 32.11 -5.96
C ILE A 325 2.75 32.59 -6.66
N ASN A 326 2.80 33.86 -7.06
CA ASN A 326 4.00 34.43 -7.71
C ASN A 326 5.19 34.51 -6.75
N ALA A 327 4.96 34.75 -5.46
CA ALA A 327 6.00 34.69 -4.44
C ALA A 327 6.54 33.26 -4.29
N PHE A 328 5.65 32.26 -4.17
CA PHE A 328 6.03 30.85 -4.08
C PHE A 328 6.80 30.34 -5.31
N LEU A 329 6.45 30.79 -6.51
CA LEU A 329 7.12 30.38 -7.76
C LEU A 329 8.48 31.06 -8.00
N ARG A 330 8.83 32.09 -7.23
CA ARG A 330 10.09 32.83 -7.35
C ARG A 330 11.07 32.33 -6.30
N GLN A 331 12.29 32.01 -6.73
CA GLN A 331 13.37 31.57 -5.84
C GLN A 331 14.69 32.18 -6.29
N ASP A 332 15.53 32.60 -5.34
CA ASP A 332 16.92 33.02 -5.63
C ASP A 332 17.77 31.80 -6.04
N LEU A 333 18.62 31.98 -7.05
CA LEU A 333 19.49 30.91 -7.58
C LEU A 333 20.51 30.38 -6.56
N ARG A 334 20.79 31.13 -5.48
CA ARG A 334 21.79 30.80 -4.46
C ARG A 334 21.18 30.32 -3.15
N GLU A 335 19.85 30.29 -3.03
CA GLU A 335 19.14 29.87 -1.82
C GLU A 335 18.31 28.61 -2.09
N PRO A 336 18.87 27.40 -1.89
CA PRO A 336 18.10 26.17 -2.04
C PRO A 336 17.11 26.01 -0.89
N VAL A 337 15.84 25.82 -1.22
CA VAL A 337 14.78 25.51 -0.23
C VAL A 337 14.66 23.99 -0.06
N PRO A 338 14.66 23.47 1.18
CA PRO A 338 14.42 22.05 1.44
C PRO A 338 13.06 21.58 0.92
N LEU A 339 13.01 20.36 0.40
CA LEU A 339 11.78 19.79 -0.17
C LEU A 339 10.60 19.84 0.81
N GLN A 340 10.82 19.55 2.09
CA GLN A 340 9.74 19.55 3.09
C GLN A 340 9.11 20.95 3.26
N GLU A 341 9.92 22.01 3.29
CA GLU A 341 9.43 23.40 3.39
C GLU A 341 8.61 23.78 2.15
N THR A 342 9.08 23.42 0.95
CA THR A 342 8.34 23.65 -0.30
C THR A 342 6.97 22.99 -0.29
N LEU A 343 6.87 21.78 0.28
CA LEU A 343 5.63 21.01 0.31
C LEU A 343 4.63 21.58 1.30
N ASP A 344 5.09 22.00 2.48
CA ASP A 344 4.25 22.63 3.50
C ASP A 344 3.69 23.96 3.00
N GLU A 345 4.50 24.76 2.29
CA GLU A 345 4.06 26.01 1.68
C GLU A 345 3.07 25.78 0.53
N LEU A 346 3.34 24.80 -0.34
CA LEU A 346 2.43 24.42 -1.43
C LEU A 346 1.06 23.97 -0.90
N LEU A 347 1.03 23.18 0.18
CA LEU A 347 -0.20 22.73 0.82
C LEU A 347 -0.97 23.92 1.45
N ARG A 348 -0.27 24.82 2.15
CA ARG A 348 -0.87 26.03 2.75
C ARG A 348 -1.46 26.97 1.70
N LEU A 349 -0.76 27.14 0.58
CA LEU A 349 -1.20 28.02 -0.50
C LEU A 349 -2.45 27.48 -1.19
N THR A 350 -2.53 26.16 -1.38
CA THR A 350 -3.59 25.52 -2.17
C THR A 350 -4.79 25.06 -1.35
N SER A 351 -4.71 25.11 -0.02
CA SER A 351 -5.82 24.77 0.88
C SER A 351 -6.97 25.78 0.83
N GLN A 352 -6.75 26.98 0.29
CA GLN A 352 -7.74 28.05 0.20
C GLN A 352 -8.66 27.93 -1.03
N LEU A 353 -8.30 27.08 -2.00
CA LEU A 353 -9.14 26.85 -3.18
C LEU A 353 -10.44 26.15 -2.74
N PRO A 354 -11.63 26.65 -3.12
CA PRO A 354 -12.90 25.96 -2.85
C PRO A 354 -12.91 24.54 -3.45
N GLU A 355 -13.69 23.62 -2.86
CA GLU A 355 -13.87 22.27 -3.43
C GLU A 355 -14.63 22.26 -4.76
#